data_AF-A0A535EM32-F1
#
_entry.id   AF-A0A535EM32-F1
#
_cell.length_a   1.000
_cell.length_b   1.000
_cell.length_c   1.000
_cell.angle_alpha   90.00
_cell.angle_beta   90.00
_cell.angle_gamma   90.00
#
_symmetry.space_group_name_H-M   'P 1'
#
loop_
_entity.id
_entity.type
_entity.pdbx_description
1 polymer ?
#
loop_
_entity_poly.entity_id
_entity_poly.type
_entity_poly.pdbx_seq_one_letter_code
_entity_poly.pdbx_strand_id
1 'polypeptide(L)'
;MGACPDTLNRLVLAATVTGLVLLAGLAVLYVATPPPGHVVRGCLWWTATPVDQVVPGDHGCIRGYFAEGGYLADSTDSDAQALRIDVPYGACRPTRGDPMVVRGEAVFQEGRTMILVDDCR
;
A
#
# COMPACT_ATOMS: atom_id res chain seq x y z
N MET A 1 -37.39 33.32 -10.74
CA MET A 1 -37.71 32.29 -9.72
C MET A 1 -36.50 32.17 -8.82
N GLY A 2 -36.47 32.93 -7.72
CA GLY A 2 -35.37 32.91 -6.76
C GLY A 2 -35.52 31.70 -5.85
N ALA A 3 -34.45 30.91 -5.69
CA ALA A 3 -34.42 29.84 -4.70
C ALA A 3 -34.59 30.45 -3.30
N CYS A 4 -35.54 29.94 -2.50
CA CYS A 4 -35.68 30.33 -1.09
C CYS A 4 -34.37 30.04 -0.33
N PRO A 5 -33.93 30.94 0.57
CA PRO A 5 -32.69 30.78 1.34
C PRO A 5 -32.66 29.48 2.18
N ASP A 6 -33.83 28.94 2.54
CA ASP A 6 -33.96 27.69 3.30
C ASP A 6 -33.48 26.44 2.54
N THR A 7 -33.66 26.39 1.22
CA THR A 7 -33.27 25.23 0.40
C THR A 7 -31.76 25.17 0.21
N LEU A 8 -31.12 26.34 0.02
CA LEU A 8 -29.68 26.45 -0.09
C LEU A 8 -28.99 26.05 1.22
N ASN A 9 -29.52 26.52 2.35
CA ASN A 9 -28.96 26.21 3.67
C ASN A 9 -29.06 24.70 3.99
N ARG A 10 -30.17 24.05 3.63
CA ARG A 10 -30.33 22.58 3.77
C ARG A 10 -29.36 21.79 2.90
N LEU A 11 -29.10 22.23 1.67
CA LEU A 11 -28.14 21.58 0.77
C LEU A 11 -26.71 21.69 1.30
N VAL A 12 -26.31 22.87 1.79
CA VAL A 12 -24.99 23.07 2.41
C VAL A 12 -24.85 22.21 3.66
N LEU A 13 -25.88 22.17 4.52
CA LEU A 13 -25.84 21.35 5.73
C LEU A 13 -25.72 19.85 5.39
N ALA A 14 -26.50 19.37 4.42
CA ALA A 14 -26.45 17.98 3.97
C ALA A 14 -25.06 17.63 3.41
N ALA A 15 -24.51 18.47 2.52
CA ALA A 15 -23.16 18.26 1.98
C ALA A 15 -22.08 18.24 3.08
N THR A 16 -22.20 19.13 4.07
CA THR A 16 -21.26 19.20 5.20
C THR A 16 -21.33 17.94 6.06
N VAL A 17 -22.55 17.47 6.38
CA VAL A 17 -22.76 16.24 7.15
C VAL A 17 -22.24 15.03 6.38
N THR A 18 -22.55 14.91 5.09
CA THR A 18 -22.04 13.81 4.25
C THR A 18 -20.51 13.83 4.17
N GLY A 19 -19.90 15.01 3.98
CA GLY A 19 -18.45 15.16 3.98
C GLY A 19 -17.80 14.73 5.30
N LEU A 20 -18.38 15.13 6.43
CA LEU A 20 -17.92 14.73 7.77
C LEU A 20 -18.06 13.22 8.00
N VAL A 21 -19.17 12.60 7.57
CA VAL A 21 -19.38 11.15 7.70
C VAL A 21 -18.35 10.39 6.86
N LEU A 22 -18.05 10.84 5.64
CA LEU A 22 -17.03 10.22 4.80
C LEU A 22 -15.62 10.36 5.41
N LEU A 23 -15.27 11.54 5.90
CA LEU A 23 -13.99 11.78 6.59
C LEU A 23 -13.85 10.91 7.84
N ALA A 24 -14.91 10.81 8.65
CA ALA A 24 -14.93 9.94 9.81
C ALA A 24 -14.78 8.46 9.41
N GLY A 25 -15.46 8.02 8.35
CA GLY A 25 -15.32 6.68 7.80
C GLY A 25 -13.88 6.38 7.36
N LEU A 26 -13.25 7.31 6.63
CA LEU A 26 -11.85 7.19 6.21
C LEU A 26 -10.88 7.16 7.40
N ALA A 27 -11.11 8.00 8.42
CA ALA A 27 -10.29 8.02 9.63
C ALA A 27 -10.41 6.71 10.41
N VAL A 28 -11.62 6.15 10.54
CA VAL A 28 -11.83 4.84 11.15
C VAL A 28 -11.13 3.75 10.35
N LEU A 29 -11.23 3.77 9.02
CA LEU A 29 -10.53 2.81 8.16
C LEU A 29 -9.01 2.88 8.38
N TYR A 30 -8.45 4.09 8.37
CA TYR A 30 -7.02 4.34 8.58
C TYR A 30 -6.53 3.81 9.93
N VAL A 31 -7.30 4.00 11.00
CA VAL A 31 -6.94 3.52 12.35
C VAL A 31 -7.15 2.00 12.48
N ALA A 32 -8.19 1.46 11.85
CA ALA A 32 -8.53 0.03 11.92
C ALA A 32 -7.62 -0.84 11.04
N THR A 33 -6.99 -0.27 10.02
CA THR A 33 -5.94 -0.92 9.22
C THR A 33 -4.60 -0.26 9.51
N PRO A 34 -4.01 -0.47 10.71
CA PRO A 34 -2.69 0.04 11.00
C PRO A 34 -1.73 -0.43 9.92
N PRO A 35 -0.79 0.43 9.48
CA PRO A 35 0.20 0.04 8.49
C PRO A 35 0.87 -1.24 8.95
N PRO A 36 1.06 -2.22 8.05
CA PRO A 36 1.65 -3.48 8.43
C PRO A 36 3.01 -3.27 9.10
N GLY A 37 3.41 -4.21 9.96
CA GLY A 37 4.59 -4.05 10.83
C GLY A 37 5.88 -3.70 10.09
N HIS A 38 5.93 -4.01 8.79
CA HIS A 38 7.08 -3.77 7.91
C HIS A 38 6.75 -2.75 6.81
N VAL A 39 6.53 -1.49 7.20
CA VAL A 39 6.29 -0.38 6.26
C VAL A 39 7.42 0.64 6.36
N VAL A 40 8.10 0.83 5.24
CA VAL A 40 9.13 1.87 5.11
C VAL A 40 8.54 3.27 5.33
N ARG A 41 9.28 4.15 6.01
CA ARG A 41 8.83 5.53 6.29
C ARG A 41 8.46 6.28 5.03
N GLY A 42 7.28 6.89 5.04
CA GLY A 42 6.76 7.68 3.91
C GLY A 42 6.11 6.82 2.81
N CYS A 43 6.02 5.51 3.00
CA CYS A 43 5.17 4.64 2.20
C CYS A 43 3.88 4.32 2.96
N LEU A 44 2.78 4.22 2.23
CA LEU A 44 1.49 3.85 2.78
C LEU A 44 1.00 2.60 2.05
N TRP A 45 0.50 1.61 2.80
CA TRP A 45 0.04 0.34 2.23
C TRP A 45 -1.04 0.53 1.15
N TRP A 46 -1.93 1.50 1.30
CA TRP A 46 -3.02 1.71 0.35
C TRP A 46 -2.61 2.48 -0.91
N THR A 47 -1.47 3.18 -0.91
CA THR A 47 -0.98 3.91 -2.08
C THR A 47 0.22 3.25 -2.75
N ALA A 48 0.80 2.22 -2.13
CA ALA A 48 1.93 1.49 -2.68
C ALA A 48 1.49 0.58 -3.84
N THR A 49 2.35 0.46 -4.85
CA THR A 49 2.12 -0.38 -6.03
C THR A 49 2.08 -1.85 -5.59
N PRO A 50 0.99 -2.59 -5.86
CA PRO A 50 0.95 -4.01 -5.56
C PRO A 50 1.90 -4.77 -6.49
N VAL A 51 2.46 -5.88 -5.99
CA VAL A 51 3.57 -6.58 -6.64
C VAL A 51 3.18 -7.21 -7.99
N ASP A 52 1.91 -7.54 -8.18
CA ASP A 52 1.33 -8.03 -9.44
C ASP A 52 1.35 -6.99 -10.58
N GLN A 53 1.42 -5.70 -10.22
CA GLN A 53 1.43 -4.57 -11.14
C GLN A 53 2.82 -3.99 -11.37
N VAL A 54 3.85 -4.50 -10.67
CA VAL A 54 5.22 -4.00 -10.81
C VAL A 54 5.82 -4.46 -12.14
N VAL A 55 6.30 -3.49 -12.91
CA VAL A 55 7.04 -3.72 -14.15
C VAL A 55 8.49 -3.23 -14.05
N PRO A 56 9.43 -3.79 -14.84
CA PRO A 56 10.79 -3.28 -14.88
C PRO A 56 10.84 -1.78 -15.21
N GLY A 57 11.59 -1.02 -14.42
CA GLY A 57 11.73 0.44 -14.48
C GLY A 57 10.89 1.20 -13.44
N ASP A 58 9.97 0.51 -12.75
CA ASP A 58 9.19 1.13 -11.67
C ASP A 58 10.06 1.50 -10.47
N HIS A 59 9.72 2.61 -9.82
CA HIS A 59 10.40 3.11 -8.63
C HIS A 59 9.39 3.61 -7.60
N GLY A 60 9.68 3.39 -6.32
CA GLY A 60 8.88 3.92 -5.22
C GLY A 60 8.45 2.86 -4.21
N CYS A 61 7.24 2.99 -3.70
CA CYS A 61 6.70 2.12 -2.64
C CYS A 61 5.97 0.93 -3.26
N ILE A 62 6.43 -0.28 -2.94
CA ILE A 62 5.87 -1.54 -3.44
C ILE A 62 5.35 -2.35 -2.27
N ARG A 63 4.14 -2.90 -2.41
CA ARG A 63 3.48 -3.68 -1.35
C ARG A 63 3.25 -5.14 -1.75
N GLY A 64 3.23 -6.00 -0.75
CA GLY A 64 2.87 -7.41 -0.87
C GLY A 64 3.04 -8.13 0.45
N TYR A 65 3.20 -9.45 0.38
CA TYR A 65 3.36 -10.34 1.52
C TYR A 65 4.70 -11.05 1.45
N PHE A 66 5.39 -11.17 2.57
CA PHE A 66 6.68 -11.85 2.60
C PHE A 66 6.52 -13.33 2.28
N ALA A 67 7.24 -13.78 1.26
CA ALA A 67 7.41 -15.18 0.93
C ALA A 67 8.85 -15.61 1.23
N GLU A 68 8.99 -16.82 1.79
CA GLU A 68 10.29 -17.39 2.14
C GLU A 68 11.24 -17.44 0.94
N GLY A 69 12.55 -17.42 1.21
CA GLY A 69 13.57 -17.40 0.15
C GLY A 69 13.79 -16.03 -0.48
N GLY A 70 13.16 -15.00 0.07
CA GLY A 70 13.41 -13.62 -0.32
C GLY A 70 12.54 -13.12 -1.45
N TYR A 71 11.24 -13.36 -1.30
CA TYR A 71 10.25 -12.98 -2.27
C TYR A 71 9.17 -12.12 -1.63
N LEU A 72 8.55 -11.27 -2.44
CA LEU A 72 7.36 -10.50 -2.11
C LEU A 72 6.23 -11.00 -3.01
N ALA A 73 5.18 -11.56 -2.41
CA ALA A 73 4.03 -12.15 -3.09
C ALA A 73 2.81 -11.21 -3.05
N ASP A 74 1.91 -11.34 -4.02
CA ASP A 74 0.70 -10.49 -4.08
C ASP A 74 -0.34 -10.86 -3.02
N SER A 75 -0.37 -12.14 -2.64
CA SER A 75 -1.21 -12.67 -1.55
C SER A 75 -0.45 -13.70 -0.72
N THR A 76 -1.10 -14.24 0.31
CA THR A 76 -0.57 -15.33 1.14
C THR A 76 -0.80 -16.72 0.52
N ASP A 77 -1.43 -16.80 -0.65
CA ASP A 77 -1.75 -18.05 -1.33
C ASP A 77 -0.50 -18.71 -1.91
N SER A 78 -0.52 -20.03 -2.06
CA SER A 78 0.67 -20.78 -2.50
C SER A 78 1.00 -20.62 -3.99
N ASP A 79 0.03 -20.18 -4.80
CA ASP A 79 0.15 -19.92 -6.24
C ASP A 79 0.24 -18.43 -6.58
N ALA A 80 0.33 -17.57 -5.56
CA ALA A 80 0.44 -16.13 -5.74
C ALA A 80 1.68 -15.76 -6.54
N GLN A 81 1.53 -14.78 -7.43
CA GLN A 81 2.67 -14.19 -8.12
C GLN A 81 3.62 -13.56 -7.10
N ALA A 82 4.92 -13.83 -7.26
CA ALA A 82 5.95 -13.33 -6.37
C ALA A 82 7.14 -12.77 -7.13
N LEU A 83 7.64 -11.62 -6.68
CA LEU A 83 8.86 -11.00 -7.18
C LEU A 83 9.99 -11.22 -6.18
N ARG A 84 11.19 -11.45 -6.69
CA ARG A 84 12.39 -11.56 -5.86
C ARG A 84 12.76 -10.18 -5.34
N ILE A 85 13.06 -10.09 -4.05
CA ILE A 85 13.53 -8.87 -3.40
C ILE A 85 15.01 -9.04 -3.05
N ASP A 86 15.84 -8.09 -3.49
CA ASP A 86 17.25 -8.05 -3.12
C ASP A 86 17.40 -7.20 -1.86
N VAL A 87 17.37 -7.87 -0.70
CA VAL A 87 17.41 -7.21 0.62
C VAL A 87 18.49 -7.83 1.48
N PRO A 88 19.29 -7.02 2.20
CA PRO A 88 19.94 -7.50 3.41
C PRO A 88 18.88 -7.64 4.52
N TYR A 89 18.41 -8.87 4.77
CA TYR A 89 17.45 -9.26 5.84
C TYR A 89 17.87 -8.90 7.29
N GLY A 90 18.94 -8.14 7.48
CA GLY A 90 19.50 -7.88 8.80
C GLY A 90 18.62 -7.01 9.70
N ALA A 91 17.88 -6.05 9.11
CA ALA A 91 17.05 -5.09 9.85
C ALA A 91 15.57 -5.49 9.89
N CYS A 92 15.01 -5.87 8.74
CA CYS A 92 13.67 -6.41 8.60
C CYS A 92 13.69 -7.90 8.97
N ARG A 93 12.95 -8.30 10.02
CA ARG A 93 12.74 -9.72 10.37
C ARG A 93 11.30 -10.15 10.05
N PRO A 94 10.87 -10.14 8.78
CA PRO A 94 9.54 -10.58 8.43
C PRO A 94 9.42 -12.10 8.57
N THR A 95 8.23 -12.54 8.97
CA THR A 95 7.81 -13.93 8.93
C THR A 95 6.99 -14.16 7.67
N ARG A 96 6.93 -15.41 7.19
CA ARG A 96 6.11 -15.76 6.03
C ARG A 96 4.67 -15.29 6.20
N GLY A 97 4.14 -14.61 5.18
CA GLY A 97 2.79 -14.06 5.18
C GLY A 97 2.68 -12.69 5.83
N ASP A 98 3.77 -12.13 6.36
CA ASP A 98 3.75 -10.77 6.88
C ASP A 98 3.49 -9.79 5.72
N PRO A 99 2.48 -8.91 5.84
CA PRO A 99 2.33 -7.80 4.91
C PRO A 99 3.53 -6.85 5.02
N MET A 100 4.05 -6.39 3.89
CA MET A 100 5.22 -5.52 3.80
C MET A 100 5.03 -4.42 2.75
N VAL A 101 5.63 -3.26 3.01
CA VAL A 101 5.84 -2.22 2.00
C VAL A 101 7.30 -1.86 1.97
N VAL A 102 7.96 -2.16 0.86
CA VAL A 102 9.37 -1.84 0.60
C VAL A 102 9.47 -0.60 -0.28
N ARG A 103 10.57 0.14 -0.14
CA ARG A 103 10.94 1.18 -1.11
C ARG A 103 12.08 0.66 -1.98
N GLY A 104 11.96 0.82 -3.28
CA GLY A 104 12.99 0.33 -4.19
C GLY A 104 12.74 0.62 -5.66
N GLU A 105 13.57 -0.02 -6.48
CA GLU A 105 13.51 -0.01 -7.94
C GLU A 105 13.28 -1.43 -8.47
N ALA A 106 12.36 -1.58 -9.41
CA ALA A 106 12.14 -2.82 -10.13
C ALA A 106 13.09 -2.91 -11.33
N VAL A 107 13.99 -3.87 -11.34
CA VAL A 107 14.95 -4.09 -12.41
C VAL A 107 14.72 -5.45 -13.07
N PHE A 108 15.06 -5.56 -14.36
CA PHE A 108 15.08 -6.85 -15.05
C PHE A 108 16.51 -7.40 -15.07
N GLN A 109 16.75 -8.46 -14.30
CA GLN A 109 18.06 -9.09 -14.19
C GLN A 109 17.91 -10.61 -14.24
N GLU A 110 18.87 -11.30 -14.87
CA GLU A 110 18.86 -12.77 -14.96
C GLU A 110 17.57 -13.36 -15.58
N GLY A 111 16.90 -12.63 -16.48
CA GLY A 111 15.67 -13.07 -17.14
C GLY A 111 14.40 -12.96 -16.27
N ARG A 112 14.45 -12.24 -15.14
CA ARG A 112 13.32 -12.02 -14.24
C ARG A 112 13.29 -10.59 -13.72
N THR A 113 12.09 -10.11 -13.38
CA THR A 113 11.92 -8.86 -12.65
C THR A 113 12.26 -9.09 -11.17
N MET A 114 13.03 -8.19 -10.59
CA MET A 114 13.39 -8.18 -9.18
C MET A 114 13.36 -6.77 -8.62
N ILE A 115 13.15 -6.65 -7.32
CA ILE A 115 13.06 -5.35 -6.64
C ILE A 115 14.34 -5.16 -5.83
N LEU A 116 15.10 -4.12 -6.16
CA LEU A 116 16.24 -3.66 -5.36
C LEU A 116 15.70 -2.81 -4.22
N VAL A 117 15.84 -3.29 -2.98
CA VAL A 117 15.24 -2.63 -1.81
C VAL A 117 16.23 -1.67 -1.17
N ASP A 118 15.85 -0.39 -1.10
CA ASP A 118 16.66 0.69 -0.51
C ASP A 118 16.57 0.71 1.02
N ASP A 119 15.38 0.38 1.55
CA ASP A 119 15.08 0.42 2.98
C ASP A 119 14.04 -0.67 3.31
N CYS A 120 14.24 -1.31 4.46
CA CYS A 120 13.29 -2.24 5.06
C CYS A 120 13.44 -2.16 6.57
N ARG A 121 12.34 -1.89 7.27
CA ARG A 121 12.28 -1.86 8.74
C ARG A 121 11.08 -2.61 9.27
#